data_AF-A0A966XC25-F1
#
_entry.id   AF-A0A966XC25-F1
#
_cell.length_a   1.000
_cell.length_b   1.000
_cell.length_c   1.000
_cell.angle_alpha   90.00
_cell.angle_beta   90.00
_cell.angle_gamma   90.00
#
_symmetry.space_group_name_H-M   'P 1'
#
loop_
_entity.id
_entity.type
_entity.pdbx_description
1 polymer ?
#
loop_
_entity_poly.entity_id
_entity_poly.type
_entity_poly.pdbx_seq_one_letter_code
_entity_poly.pdbx_strand_id
1 'polypeptide(L)'
;MHAFPAAPGDVPDETEARLVVLGPEVPHLRNTESEAIKEARRILASKGASPRIYQNTLVFLAPDKTRLADLERSVAIHLAWVSVLKDRDSLVLDPQQVRQAEEQREQTDKVVARQVPEVFSWVIAPEQDSPSDQINFACQPLSGAGDLANRVSTRLERDAALVPVLGGNVLRNKLDTIPLWANTPGNDARKDVSVDQLVKYFASYVYLDRLTKPAVLLRAIEEGTRAVAWETDGLAYAAGYDETGKRYQGLRLNETVVLDRTMLGLVIHPDVALTQHRATPSVPLVPVDPLGGSGRTPETVTSGGGTTAVPGPGSGGTTPPVTVVKPAPKKRRYHGSVTIDPARPIPQASKVAEEVIALLHSSGAKVTVTIEIAADFADGAPDQIVRAVLENGRALRFDDSGFEES
;
A
#
# COMPACT_ATOMS: atom_id res chain seq x y z
N MET A 1 -14.00 -5.19 -11.48
CA MET A 1 -14.96 -4.91 -12.57
C MET A 1 -16.36 -4.92 -11.98
N HIS A 2 -17.21 -4.00 -12.41
CA HIS A 2 -18.61 -3.90 -12.00
C HIS A 2 -19.47 -3.93 -13.25
N ALA A 3 -20.22 -5.02 -13.44
CA ALA A 3 -21.07 -5.19 -14.61
C ALA A 3 -22.48 -4.71 -14.30
N PHE A 4 -23.00 -3.83 -15.15
CA PHE A 4 -24.40 -3.38 -15.16
C PHE A 4 -24.89 -2.86 -13.79
N PRO A 5 -24.22 -1.86 -13.19
CA PRO A 5 -24.70 -1.28 -11.94
C PRO A 5 -26.08 -0.64 -12.16
N ALA A 6 -27.04 -0.96 -11.30
CA ALA A 6 -28.37 -0.38 -11.34
C ALA A 6 -28.37 1.05 -10.75
N ALA A 7 -27.49 1.29 -9.78
CA ALA A 7 -27.30 2.58 -9.13
C ALA A 7 -25.82 2.94 -8.97
N PRO A 8 -25.48 4.24 -8.83
CA PRO A 8 -24.10 4.69 -8.58
C PRO A 8 -23.52 4.14 -7.27
N GLY A 9 -24.40 3.75 -6.32
CA GLY A 9 -24.01 3.13 -5.05
C GLY A 9 -23.50 1.69 -5.19
N ASP A 10 -23.79 1.01 -6.30
CA ASP A 10 -23.32 -0.36 -6.55
C ASP A 10 -21.82 -0.42 -6.88
N VAL A 11 -21.22 0.74 -7.18
CA VAL A 11 -19.79 0.88 -7.45
C VAL A 11 -19.10 1.42 -6.19
N PRO A 12 -18.32 0.60 -5.46
CA PRO A 12 -17.51 1.02 -4.32
C PRO A 12 -16.61 2.19 -4.65
N ASP A 13 -16.37 3.02 -3.64
CA ASP A 13 -15.50 4.19 -3.72
C ASP A 13 -14.18 3.84 -3.01
N GLU A 14 -13.26 3.28 -3.79
CA GLU A 14 -11.96 2.79 -3.32
C GLU A 14 -10.82 3.36 -4.17
N THR A 15 -9.58 3.23 -3.69
CA THR A 15 -8.38 3.81 -4.32
C THR A 15 -7.80 2.97 -5.46
N GLU A 16 -8.44 1.84 -5.81
CA GLU A 16 -7.99 0.94 -6.89
C GLU A 16 -8.80 1.18 -8.17
N ALA A 17 -8.14 1.11 -9.33
CA ALA A 17 -8.81 1.34 -10.60
C ALA A 17 -9.89 0.30 -10.88
N ARG A 18 -11.06 0.76 -11.33
CA ARG A 18 -12.25 -0.08 -11.53
C ARG A 18 -12.87 0.18 -12.89
N LEU A 19 -13.09 -0.92 -13.60
CA LEU A 19 -13.89 -0.95 -14.82
C LEU A 19 -15.38 -1.09 -14.48
N VAL A 20 -16.19 -0.16 -14.97
CA VAL A 20 -17.65 -0.19 -14.90
C VAL A 20 -18.21 -0.47 -16.30
N VAL A 21 -18.91 -1.59 -16.47
CA VAL A 21 -19.57 -1.94 -17.73
C VAL A 21 -21.01 -1.44 -17.67
N LEU A 22 -21.33 -0.47 -18.51
CA LEU A 22 -22.66 0.14 -18.58
C LEU A 22 -23.65 -0.80 -19.27
N GLY A 23 -24.93 -0.70 -18.90
CA GLY A 23 -26.00 -1.54 -19.44
C GLY A 23 -26.36 -1.22 -20.90
N PRO A 24 -27.07 -2.15 -21.58
CA PRO A 24 -27.59 -1.93 -22.93
C PRO A 24 -28.59 -0.76 -23.00
N GLU A 25 -29.16 -0.33 -21.87
CA GLU A 25 -30.11 0.79 -21.82
C GLU A 25 -29.44 2.15 -22.09
N VAL A 26 -28.11 2.23 -21.92
CA VAL A 26 -27.32 3.46 -22.05
C VAL A 26 -26.23 3.32 -23.13
N PRO A 27 -26.60 3.17 -24.42
CA PRO A 27 -25.63 2.98 -25.48
C PRO A 27 -24.89 4.28 -25.85
N HIS A 28 -23.69 4.12 -26.40
CA HIS A 28 -22.87 5.20 -26.92
C HIS A 28 -22.90 5.24 -28.45
N LEU A 29 -22.81 6.45 -29.00
CA LEU A 29 -22.60 6.71 -30.42
C LEU A 29 -21.46 7.71 -30.57
N ARG A 30 -20.56 7.46 -31.52
CA ARG A 30 -19.37 8.28 -31.78
C ARG A 30 -19.72 9.78 -31.90
N ASN A 31 -18.89 10.63 -31.31
CA ASN A 31 -18.97 12.10 -31.40
C ASN A 31 -20.31 12.69 -30.95
N THR A 32 -21.03 12.00 -30.06
CA THR A 32 -22.33 12.46 -29.54
C THR A 32 -22.32 12.42 -28.01
N GLU A 33 -22.96 13.40 -27.37
CA GLU A 33 -23.25 13.35 -25.93
C GLU A 33 -24.39 12.35 -25.67
N SER A 34 -24.03 11.08 -25.64
CA SER A 34 -24.95 9.94 -25.47
C SER A 34 -25.37 9.71 -24.02
N GLU A 35 -26.43 8.93 -23.82
CA GLU A 35 -26.86 8.46 -22.50
C GLU A 35 -25.74 7.74 -21.72
N ALA A 36 -24.85 7.02 -22.41
CA ALA A 36 -23.66 6.42 -21.79
C ALA A 36 -22.76 7.44 -21.06
N ILE A 37 -22.56 8.63 -21.64
CA ILE A 37 -21.72 9.68 -21.06
C ILE A 37 -22.42 10.34 -19.88
N LYS A 38 -23.74 10.57 -20.00
CA LYS A 38 -24.55 11.10 -18.89
C LYS A 38 -24.53 10.16 -17.70
N GLU A 39 -24.67 8.87 -17.95
CA GLU A 39 -24.62 7.83 -16.92
C GLU A 39 -23.22 7.70 -16.32
N ALA A 40 -22.16 7.70 -17.14
CA ALA A 40 -20.78 7.74 -16.67
C ALA A 40 -20.53 8.95 -15.75
N ARG A 41 -21.01 10.14 -16.14
CA ARG A 41 -20.91 11.37 -15.32
C ARG A 41 -21.67 11.24 -13.99
N ARG A 42 -22.84 10.61 -14.00
CA ARG A 42 -23.65 10.36 -12.79
C ARG A 42 -22.93 9.42 -11.81
N ILE A 43 -22.37 8.32 -12.32
CA ILE A 43 -21.60 7.36 -11.52
C ILE A 43 -20.29 7.98 -11.02
N LEU A 44 -19.63 8.79 -11.85
CA LEU A 44 -18.41 9.49 -11.47
C LEU A 44 -18.63 10.49 -10.34
N ALA A 45 -19.76 11.21 -10.34
CA ALA A 45 -20.04 12.24 -9.34
C ALA A 45 -20.52 11.70 -7.98
N SER A 46 -21.13 10.50 -7.94
CA SER A 46 -21.85 10.02 -6.75
C SER A 46 -21.62 8.54 -6.44
N LYS A 47 -21.74 8.19 -5.16
CA LYS A 47 -21.77 6.81 -4.64
C LYS A 47 -23.09 6.56 -3.89
N GLY A 48 -24.20 6.71 -4.60
CA GLY A 48 -25.53 6.73 -3.99
C GLY A 48 -25.84 8.12 -3.44
N ALA A 49 -26.10 8.22 -2.13
CA ALA A 49 -26.49 9.49 -1.49
C ALA A 49 -25.31 10.45 -1.22
N SER A 50 -24.07 9.97 -1.27
CA SER A 50 -22.87 10.78 -1.01
C SER A 50 -22.09 11.07 -2.29
N PRO A 51 -21.38 12.21 -2.38
CA PRO A 51 -20.47 12.47 -3.48
C PRO A 51 -19.34 11.44 -3.49
N ARG A 52 -18.89 11.08 -4.70
CA ARG A 52 -17.76 10.16 -4.88
C ARG A 52 -16.45 10.92 -4.71
N ILE A 53 -15.53 10.34 -3.93
CA ILE A 53 -14.23 10.93 -3.65
C ILE A 53 -13.22 10.46 -4.69
N TYR A 54 -13.13 9.16 -4.96
CA TYR A 54 -12.08 8.57 -5.79
C TYR A 54 -12.47 8.48 -7.26
N GLN A 55 -12.78 9.64 -7.85
CA GLN A 55 -13.28 9.74 -9.23
C GLN A 55 -12.27 9.26 -10.26
N ASN A 56 -10.99 9.53 -10.06
CA ASN A 56 -9.94 9.16 -11.01
C ASN A 56 -9.73 7.64 -11.13
N THR A 57 -10.32 6.84 -10.25
CA THR A 57 -10.23 5.37 -10.31
C THR A 57 -11.19 4.72 -11.31
N LEU A 58 -12.19 5.45 -11.81
CA LEU A 58 -13.24 4.87 -12.64
C LEU A 58 -12.95 5.00 -14.13
N VAL A 59 -13.18 3.91 -14.84
CA VAL A 59 -13.24 3.85 -16.30
C VAL A 59 -14.47 3.07 -16.73
N PHE A 60 -15.08 3.46 -17.84
CA PHE A 60 -16.37 2.93 -18.26
C PHE A 60 -16.24 2.19 -19.60
N LEU A 61 -17.07 1.16 -19.77
CA LEU A 61 -17.24 0.43 -21.01
C LEU A 61 -18.71 0.48 -21.40
N ALA A 62 -19.00 1.02 -22.59
CA ALA A 62 -20.35 1.21 -23.07
C ALA A 62 -20.64 0.36 -24.33
N PRO A 63 -21.91 -0.05 -24.52
CA PRO A 63 -22.34 -0.70 -25.74
C PRO A 63 -22.43 0.29 -26.91
N ASP A 64 -22.08 -0.15 -28.12
CA ASP A 64 -22.29 0.64 -29.34
C ASP A 64 -23.74 0.59 -29.79
N LYS A 65 -24.33 1.77 -30.06
CA LYS A 65 -25.75 1.90 -30.41
C LYS A 65 -26.13 1.15 -31.68
N THR A 66 -25.25 1.09 -32.68
CA THR A 66 -25.57 0.42 -33.95
C THR A 66 -25.47 -1.10 -33.81
N ARG A 67 -24.41 -1.59 -33.15
CA ARG A 67 -24.23 -3.02 -32.87
C ARG A 67 -25.28 -3.56 -31.92
N LEU A 68 -25.73 -2.76 -30.96
CA LEU A 68 -26.79 -3.14 -30.03
C LEU A 68 -28.10 -3.43 -30.78
N ALA A 69 -28.48 -2.59 -31.75
CA ALA A 69 -29.68 -2.82 -32.55
C ALA A 69 -29.62 -4.13 -33.37
N ASP A 70 -28.43 -4.51 -33.84
CA ASP A 70 -28.23 -5.80 -34.51
C ASP A 70 -28.29 -6.97 -33.53
N LEU A 71 -27.74 -6.83 -32.32
CA LEU A 71 -27.88 -7.82 -31.26
C LEU A 71 -29.35 -8.01 -30.86
N GLU A 72 -30.11 -6.93 -30.67
CA GLU A 72 -31.54 -6.99 -30.37
C GLU A 72 -32.32 -7.79 -31.43
N ARG A 73 -31.99 -7.59 -32.71
CA ARG A 73 -32.58 -8.37 -33.81
C ARG A 73 -32.22 -9.86 -33.71
N SER A 74 -30.95 -10.18 -33.48
CA SER A 74 -30.51 -11.58 -33.31
C SER A 74 -31.16 -12.25 -32.10
N VAL A 75 -31.28 -11.53 -30.98
CA VAL A 75 -31.96 -12.01 -29.77
C VAL A 75 -33.45 -12.24 -30.03
N ALA A 76 -34.11 -11.33 -30.73
CA ALA A 76 -35.52 -11.49 -31.10
C ALA A 76 -35.75 -12.75 -31.96
N ILE A 77 -34.87 -13.02 -32.92
CA ILE A 77 -34.93 -14.23 -33.75
C ILE A 77 -34.69 -15.48 -32.90
N HIS A 78 -33.71 -15.45 -32.00
CA HIS A 78 -33.45 -16.56 -31.08
C HIS A 78 -34.67 -16.85 -30.19
N LEU A 79 -35.25 -15.82 -29.57
CA LEU A 79 -36.45 -15.93 -28.75
C LEU A 79 -37.66 -16.43 -29.55
N ALA A 80 -37.77 -16.08 -30.83
CA ALA A 80 -38.80 -16.63 -31.70
C ALA A 80 -38.65 -18.15 -31.86
N TRP A 81 -37.44 -18.66 -32.10
CA TRP A 81 -37.20 -20.12 -32.15
C TRP A 81 -37.44 -20.81 -30.82
N VAL A 82 -37.07 -20.17 -29.70
CA VAL A 82 -37.40 -20.66 -28.35
C VAL A 82 -38.92 -20.75 -28.17
N SER A 83 -39.67 -19.74 -28.62
CA SER A 83 -41.14 -19.75 -28.56
C SER A 83 -41.75 -20.84 -29.43
N VAL A 84 -41.28 -21.01 -30.67
CA VAL A 84 -41.76 -22.06 -31.59
C VAL A 84 -41.57 -23.45 -30.98
N LEU A 85 -40.42 -23.71 -30.35
CA LEU A 85 -40.15 -24.97 -29.67
C LEU A 85 -40.98 -25.17 -28.41
N LYS A 86 -41.24 -24.08 -27.66
CA LYS A 86 -42.11 -24.11 -26.48
C LYS A 86 -43.56 -24.43 -26.86
N ASP A 87 -44.02 -23.89 -27.98
CA ASP A 87 -45.40 -24.02 -28.45
C ASP A 87 -45.59 -25.20 -29.43
N ARG A 88 -44.62 -26.11 -29.53
CA ARG A 88 -44.56 -27.21 -30.53
C ARG A 88 -45.81 -28.09 -30.58
N ASP A 89 -46.43 -28.34 -29.42
CA ASP A 89 -47.61 -29.20 -29.31
C ASP A 89 -48.87 -28.47 -29.81
N SER A 90 -48.93 -27.15 -29.58
CA SER A 90 -50.03 -26.30 -30.05
C SER A 90 -49.96 -26.01 -31.55
N LEU A 91 -48.73 -25.89 -32.08
CA LEU A 91 -48.43 -25.68 -33.49
C LEU A 91 -48.46 -26.99 -34.28
N VAL A 92 -48.57 -28.14 -33.61
CA VAL A 92 -48.59 -29.49 -34.19
C VAL A 92 -47.37 -29.70 -35.10
N LEU A 93 -46.18 -29.38 -34.59
CA LEU A 93 -44.94 -29.54 -35.34
C LEU A 93 -44.60 -31.01 -35.54
N ASP A 94 -44.21 -31.39 -36.74
CA ASP A 94 -43.73 -32.75 -37.03
C ASP A 94 -42.30 -32.98 -36.50
N PRO A 95 -41.84 -34.26 -36.40
CA PRO A 95 -40.52 -34.56 -35.87
C PRO A 95 -39.34 -33.94 -36.65
N GLN A 96 -39.48 -33.68 -37.95
CA GLN A 96 -38.45 -33.01 -38.75
C GLN A 96 -38.43 -31.51 -38.48
N GLN A 97 -39.60 -30.88 -38.39
CA GLN A 97 -39.75 -29.46 -38.03
C GLN A 97 -39.21 -29.17 -36.63
N VAL A 98 -39.44 -30.06 -35.66
CA VAL A 98 -38.86 -29.95 -34.32
C VAL A 98 -37.33 -29.96 -34.38
N ARG A 99 -36.72 -30.93 -35.07
CA ARG A 99 -35.25 -30.98 -35.23
C ARG A 99 -34.70 -29.73 -35.91
N GLN A 100 -35.36 -29.25 -36.96
CA GLN A 100 -34.96 -28.02 -37.64
C GLN A 100 -35.04 -26.80 -36.71
N ALA A 101 -36.11 -26.67 -35.91
CA ALA A 101 -36.25 -25.59 -34.96
C ALA A 101 -35.20 -25.66 -33.82
N GLU A 102 -34.84 -26.87 -33.37
CA GLU A 102 -33.76 -27.10 -32.41
C GLU A 102 -32.40 -26.65 -32.96
N GLU A 103 -32.09 -27.02 -34.21
CA GLU A 103 -30.87 -26.59 -34.91
C GLU A 103 -30.83 -25.06 -35.08
N GLN A 104 -31.94 -24.43 -35.47
CA GLN A 104 -32.02 -22.97 -35.61
C GLN A 104 -31.89 -22.25 -34.26
N ARG A 105 -32.47 -22.79 -33.18
CA ARG A 105 -32.30 -22.27 -31.82
C ARG A 105 -30.82 -22.31 -31.41
N GLU A 106 -30.14 -23.43 -31.63
CA GLU A 106 -28.71 -23.57 -31.29
C GLU A 106 -27.83 -22.65 -32.15
N GLN A 107 -28.11 -22.55 -33.44
CA GLN A 107 -27.35 -21.67 -34.33
C GLN A 107 -27.51 -20.19 -33.94
N THR A 108 -28.73 -19.77 -33.62
CA THR A 108 -29.01 -18.39 -33.19
C THR A 108 -28.45 -18.08 -31.81
N ASP A 109 -28.44 -19.05 -30.89
CA ASP A 109 -27.79 -18.92 -29.58
C ASP A 109 -26.29 -18.64 -29.73
N LYS A 110 -25.60 -19.39 -30.60
CA LYS A 110 -24.17 -19.17 -30.91
C LYS A 110 -23.91 -17.79 -31.50
N VAL A 111 -24.81 -17.29 -32.35
CA VAL A 111 -24.70 -15.94 -32.93
C VAL A 111 -24.84 -14.87 -31.84
N VAL A 112 -25.86 -14.99 -30.97
CA VAL A 112 -26.08 -14.07 -29.84
C VAL A 112 -24.87 -14.09 -28.90
N ALA A 113 -24.40 -15.27 -28.50
CA ALA A 113 -23.26 -15.43 -27.61
C ALA A 113 -21.98 -14.76 -28.14
N ARG A 114 -21.77 -14.78 -29.47
CA ARG A 114 -20.65 -14.07 -30.12
C ARG A 114 -20.86 -12.56 -30.16
N GLN A 115 -22.08 -12.09 -30.43
CA GLN A 115 -22.37 -10.68 -30.57
C GLN A 115 -22.35 -9.91 -29.23
N VAL A 116 -22.73 -10.53 -28.11
CA VAL A 116 -22.76 -9.89 -26.78
C VAL A 116 -21.45 -9.15 -26.45
N PRO A 117 -20.26 -9.77 -26.47
CA PRO A 117 -19.00 -9.06 -26.18
C PRO A 117 -18.57 -8.11 -27.31
N GLU A 118 -19.07 -8.26 -28.53
CA GLU A 118 -18.77 -7.37 -29.66
C GLU A 118 -19.54 -6.04 -29.59
N VAL A 119 -20.67 -6.01 -28.89
CA VAL A 119 -21.46 -4.80 -28.66
C VAL A 119 -20.74 -3.85 -27.71
N PHE A 120 -20.04 -4.36 -26.70
CA PHE A 120 -19.26 -3.54 -25.74
C PHE A 120 -17.94 -3.09 -26.37
N SER A 121 -18.00 -2.03 -27.17
CA SER A 121 -16.88 -1.55 -27.98
C SER A 121 -16.44 -0.12 -27.70
N TRP A 122 -16.94 0.55 -26.66
CA TRP A 122 -16.58 1.93 -26.34
C TRP A 122 -15.99 2.06 -24.96
N VAL A 123 -14.70 2.39 -24.89
CA VAL A 123 -14.05 2.78 -23.64
C VAL A 123 -14.28 4.26 -23.43
N ILE A 124 -14.80 4.62 -22.25
CA ILE A 124 -15.08 5.99 -21.86
C ILE A 124 -14.25 6.28 -20.60
N ALA A 125 -13.26 7.17 -20.72
CA ALA A 125 -12.35 7.53 -19.65
C ALA A 125 -12.56 9.01 -19.26
N PRO A 126 -12.73 9.34 -17.97
CA PRO A 126 -12.66 10.71 -17.50
C PRO A 126 -11.29 11.32 -17.80
N GLU A 127 -11.26 12.56 -18.29
CA GLU A 127 -10.05 13.33 -18.57
C GLU A 127 -10.21 14.78 -18.11
N GLN A 128 -9.10 15.36 -17.66
CA GLN A 128 -9.03 16.73 -17.19
C GLN A 128 -7.59 17.23 -17.37
N ASP A 129 -7.39 18.29 -18.16
CA ASP A 129 -6.05 18.80 -18.45
C ASP A 129 -5.48 19.60 -17.28
N SER A 130 -6.29 20.51 -16.72
CA SER A 130 -5.93 21.35 -15.57
C SER A 130 -6.96 21.29 -14.45
N PRO A 131 -6.58 21.57 -13.18
CA PRO A 131 -7.51 21.58 -12.04
C PRO A 131 -8.70 22.53 -12.19
N SER A 132 -8.58 23.58 -13.00
CA SER A 132 -9.63 24.56 -13.30
C SER A 132 -10.62 24.09 -14.36
N ASP A 133 -10.27 23.07 -15.14
CA ASP A 133 -11.07 22.64 -16.28
C ASP A 133 -12.19 21.70 -15.83
N GLN A 134 -13.26 21.64 -16.62
CA GLN A 134 -14.33 20.68 -16.38
C GLN A 134 -13.88 19.28 -16.78
N ILE A 135 -14.35 18.26 -16.04
CA ILE A 135 -14.09 16.86 -16.39
C ILE A 135 -14.83 16.52 -17.69
N ASN A 136 -14.04 16.16 -18.69
CA ASN A 136 -14.46 15.66 -19.99
C ASN A 136 -14.36 14.13 -20.03
N PHE A 137 -14.89 13.53 -21.10
CA PHE A 137 -14.87 12.09 -21.30
C PHE A 137 -14.29 11.75 -22.66
N ALA A 138 -13.10 11.14 -22.67
CA ALA A 138 -12.54 10.57 -23.87
C ALA A 138 -13.23 9.25 -24.21
N CYS A 139 -13.81 9.21 -25.41
CA CYS A 139 -14.51 8.04 -25.94
C CYS A 139 -13.67 7.39 -27.03
N GLN A 140 -13.20 6.17 -26.78
CA GLN A 140 -12.27 5.46 -27.65
C GLN A 140 -12.85 4.11 -28.06
N PRO A 141 -12.76 3.72 -29.35
CA PRO A 141 -13.20 2.40 -29.77
C PRO A 141 -12.26 1.33 -29.20
N LEU A 142 -12.86 0.21 -28.77
CA LEU A 142 -12.19 -0.98 -28.29
C LEU A 142 -12.00 -1.97 -29.44
N SER A 143 -10.76 -2.35 -29.70
CA SER A 143 -10.39 -3.34 -30.71
C SER A 143 -9.67 -4.54 -30.09
N GLY A 144 -9.36 -5.56 -30.89
CA GLY A 144 -8.65 -6.76 -30.45
C GLY A 144 -9.56 -7.91 -30.01
N ALA A 145 -8.96 -9.09 -29.89
CA ALA A 145 -9.61 -10.33 -29.43
C ALA A 145 -9.27 -10.63 -27.97
N GLY A 146 -10.08 -11.47 -27.31
CA GLY A 146 -9.88 -11.90 -25.93
C GLY A 146 -10.83 -11.25 -24.94
N ASP A 147 -10.52 -11.40 -23.66
CA ASP A 147 -11.32 -10.91 -22.53
C ASP A 147 -11.50 -9.38 -22.55
N LEU A 148 -12.71 -8.91 -22.23
CA LEU A 148 -13.07 -7.49 -22.28
C LEU A 148 -12.23 -6.65 -21.33
N ALA A 149 -12.01 -7.10 -20.09
CA ALA A 149 -11.25 -6.32 -19.12
C ALA A 149 -9.78 -6.17 -19.55
N ASN A 150 -9.17 -7.25 -20.07
CA ASN A 150 -7.81 -7.20 -20.60
C ASN A 150 -7.68 -6.29 -21.82
N ARG A 151 -8.66 -6.32 -22.74
CA ARG A 151 -8.69 -5.40 -23.89
C ARG A 151 -8.78 -3.95 -23.45
N VAL A 152 -9.63 -3.65 -22.45
CA VAL A 152 -9.77 -2.30 -21.89
C VAL A 152 -8.48 -1.85 -21.21
N SER A 153 -7.87 -2.67 -20.35
CA SER A 153 -6.60 -2.35 -19.70
C SER A 153 -5.51 -2.03 -20.72
N THR A 154 -5.32 -2.92 -21.70
CA THR A 154 -4.31 -2.75 -22.76
C THR A 154 -4.54 -1.47 -23.56
N ARG A 155 -5.80 -1.14 -23.86
CA ARG A 155 -6.15 0.10 -24.56
C ARG A 155 -5.82 1.33 -23.72
N LEU A 156 -6.23 1.34 -22.45
CA LEU A 156 -5.99 2.47 -21.55
C LEU A 156 -4.49 2.67 -21.27
N GLU A 157 -3.72 1.59 -21.14
CA GLU A 157 -2.27 1.63 -20.98
C GLU A 157 -1.58 2.24 -22.21
N ARG A 158 -2.00 1.84 -23.42
CA ARG A 158 -1.48 2.41 -24.67
C ARG A 158 -1.75 3.92 -24.78
N ASP A 159 -2.92 4.34 -24.31
CA ASP A 159 -3.35 5.74 -24.37
C ASP A 159 -2.85 6.56 -23.18
N ALA A 160 -2.03 5.97 -22.29
CA ALA A 160 -1.58 6.55 -21.03
C ALA A 160 -2.72 6.98 -20.07
N ALA A 161 -3.94 6.50 -20.30
CA ALA A 161 -5.12 6.71 -19.47
C ALA A 161 -5.20 5.74 -18.26
N LEU A 162 -4.26 4.79 -18.16
CA LEU A 162 -4.06 3.90 -17.03
C LEU A 162 -2.57 3.60 -16.89
N VAL A 163 -2.01 3.84 -15.69
CA VAL A 163 -0.58 3.74 -15.43
C VAL A 163 -0.30 2.53 -14.51
N PRO A 164 0.28 1.44 -15.06
CA PRO A 164 0.62 0.24 -14.30
C PRO A 164 1.99 0.34 -13.60
N VAL A 165 2.87 1.21 -14.09
CA VAL A 165 4.21 1.47 -13.55
C VAL A 165 4.46 2.97 -13.60
N LEU A 166 4.89 3.54 -12.48
CA LEU A 166 5.25 4.95 -12.36
C LEU A 166 6.69 5.03 -11.87
N GLY A 167 7.53 5.80 -12.56
CA GLY A 167 8.91 6.02 -12.14
C GLY A 167 9.01 7.08 -11.05
N GLY A 168 9.97 6.93 -10.14
CA GLY A 168 10.19 7.90 -9.04
C GLY A 168 10.47 9.32 -9.51
N ASN A 169 11.21 9.48 -10.62
CA ASN A 169 11.47 10.79 -11.25
C ASN A 169 10.20 11.41 -11.87
N VAL A 170 9.33 10.60 -12.49
CA VAL A 170 8.05 11.06 -13.04
C VAL A 170 7.13 11.53 -11.91
N LEU A 171 7.09 10.77 -10.80
CA LEU A 171 6.38 11.20 -9.60
C LEU A 171 6.93 12.54 -9.09
N ARG A 172 8.26 12.68 -8.96
CA ARG A 172 8.88 13.94 -8.54
C ARG A 172 8.48 15.11 -9.43
N ASN A 173 8.61 14.96 -10.76
CA ASN A 173 8.23 16.00 -11.72
C ASN A 173 6.75 16.41 -11.60
N LYS A 174 5.86 15.45 -11.32
CA LYS A 174 4.42 15.73 -11.09
C LYS A 174 4.17 16.52 -9.81
N LEU A 175 4.84 16.15 -8.71
CA LEU A 175 4.74 16.88 -7.44
C LEU A 175 5.29 18.31 -7.55
N ASP A 176 6.27 18.55 -8.42
CA ASP A 176 6.82 19.89 -8.66
C ASP A 176 5.93 20.72 -9.60
N THR A 177 5.34 20.10 -10.62
CA THR A 177 4.49 20.78 -11.62
C THR A 177 3.13 21.14 -11.03
N ILE A 178 2.55 20.23 -10.25
CA ILE A 178 1.27 20.42 -9.57
C ILE A 178 1.62 20.56 -8.09
N PRO A 179 1.28 21.67 -7.40
CA PRO A 179 1.77 21.99 -6.06
C PRO A 179 1.21 21.07 -4.96
N LEU A 180 1.49 19.77 -5.06
CA LEU A 180 1.05 18.70 -4.16
C LEU A 180 1.93 18.60 -2.91
N TRP A 181 3.08 19.29 -2.91
CA TRP A 181 3.94 19.46 -1.74
C TRP A 181 3.29 20.30 -0.63
N ALA A 182 2.29 21.12 -0.96
CA ALA A 182 1.67 22.08 -0.05
C ALA A 182 0.55 21.41 0.76
N ASN A 183 0.91 20.47 1.62
CA ASN A 183 -0.09 19.72 2.37
C ASN A 183 -0.53 20.41 3.68
N THR A 184 -0.13 21.67 3.92
CA THR A 184 -0.57 22.42 5.11
C THR A 184 -0.95 23.85 4.75
N PRO A 185 -2.25 24.21 4.79
CA PRO A 185 -2.67 25.61 4.79
C PRO A 185 -1.95 26.36 5.93
N GLY A 186 -1.20 27.41 5.59
CA GLY A 186 -0.54 28.28 6.58
C GLY A 186 0.92 27.96 6.92
N ASN A 187 1.60 27.06 6.20
CA ASN A 187 3.04 26.86 6.38
C ASN A 187 3.81 26.67 5.05
N ASP A 188 4.07 27.77 4.35
CA ASP A 188 4.84 27.83 3.08
C ASP A 188 6.28 27.27 3.19
N ALA A 189 6.79 27.03 4.39
CA ALA A 189 8.13 26.48 4.60
C ALA A 189 8.18 24.95 4.51
N ARG A 190 7.04 24.26 4.50
CA ARG A 190 6.96 22.79 4.42
C ARG A 190 6.69 22.32 2.99
N LYS A 191 7.59 21.50 2.48
CA LYS A 191 7.44 20.79 1.20
C LYS A 191 7.44 19.30 1.45
N ASP A 192 6.37 18.82 2.07
CA ASP A 192 6.17 17.42 2.40
C ASP A 192 4.69 17.04 2.26
N VAL A 193 4.47 15.77 1.97
CA VAL A 193 3.13 15.22 1.74
C VAL A 193 3.09 13.79 2.26
N SER A 194 2.01 13.42 2.95
CA SER A 194 1.86 12.05 3.44
C SER A 194 1.60 11.09 2.28
N VAL A 195 2.15 9.88 2.38
CA VAL A 195 1.95 8.87 1.33
C VAL A 195 0.46 8.51 1.21
N ASP A 196 -0.28 8.43 2.32
CA ASP A 196 -1.72 8.22 2.32
C ASP A 196 -2.47 9.34 1.57
N GLN A 197 -2.09 10.60 1.80
CA GLN A 197 -2.69 11.72 1.10
C GLN A 197 -2.37 11.68 -0.39
N LEU A 198 -1.15 11.29 -0.79
CA LEU A 198 -0.82 11.11 -2.20
C LEU A 198 -1.68 10.01 -2.85
N VAL A 199 -1.86 8.87 -2.18
CA VAL A 199 -2.75 7.81 -2.68
C VAL A 199 -4.16 8.37 -2.91
N LYS A 200 -4.68 9.14 -1.94
CA LYS A 200 -5.99 9.79 -2.07
C LYS A 200 -6.03 10.81 -3.20
N TYR A 201 -4.99 11.63 -3.38
CA TYR A 201 -4.93 12.62 -4.47
C TYR A 201 -4.95 11.95 -5.83
N PHE A 202 -4.07 10.97 -6.07
CA PHE A 202 -4.03 10.23 -7.34
C PHE A 202 -5.34 9.49 -7.63
N ALA A 203 -6.03 9.02 -6.59
CA ALA A 203 -7.34 8.38 -6.73
C ALA A 203 -8.50 9.38 -6.95
N SER A 204 -8.39 10.61 -6.45
CA SER A 204 -9.49 11.59 -6.45
C SER A 204 -9.47 12.53 -7.65
N TYR A 205 -8.30 13.04 -8.02
CA TYR A 205 -8.17 14.11 -9.01
C TYR A 205 -7.92 13.56 -10.41
N VAL A 206 -8.81 13.88 -11.35
CA VAL A 206 -8.78 13.36 -12.73
C VAL A 206 -7.61 13.89 -13.55
N TYR A 207 -7.08 15.07 -13.19
CA TYR A 207 -5.89 15.64 -13.82
C TYR A 207 -4.57 14.97 -13.39
N LEU A 208 -4.60 14.02 -12.44
CA LEU A 208 -3.46 13.19 -12.07
C LEU A 208 -3.52 11.84 -12.79
N ASP A 209 -2.38 11.15 -12.86
CA ASP A 209 -2.33 9.84 -13.51
C ASP A 209 -3.26 8.85 -12.82
N ARG A 210 -4.10 8.20 -13.62
CA ARG A 210 -4.90 7.08 -13.15
C ARG A 210 -4.01 5.87 -12.90
N LEU A 211 -3.74 5.56 -11.65
CA LEU A 211 -2.92 4.39 -11.28
C LEU A 211 -3.79 3.13 -11.23
N THR A 212 -3.24 1.99 -11.67
CA THR A 212 -3.94 0.69 -11.55
C THR A 212 -4.26 0.33 -10.10
N LYS A 213 -3.31 0.58 -9.19
CA LYS A 213 -3.41 0.29 -7.76
C LYS A 213 -2.48 1.20 -6.96
N PRO A 214 -2.76 1.44 -5.66
CA PRO A 214 -1.88 2.23 -4.79
C PRO A 214 -0.43 1.74 -4.73
N ALA A 215 -0.19 0.44 -4.90
CA ALA A 215 1.16 -0.14 -4.89
C ALA A 215 2.07 0.39 -6.02
N VAL A 216 1.50 0.92 -7.12
CA VAL A 216 2.28 1.57 -8.19
C VAL A 216 2.95 2.84 -7.66
N LEU A 217 2.21 3.64 -6.90
CA LEU A 217 2.74 4.84 -6.27
C LEU A 217 3.79 4.51 -5.21
N LEU A 218 3.53 3.51 -4.37
CA LEU A 218 4.50 3.09 -3.33
C LEU A 218 5.84 2.71 -3.97
N ARG A 219 5.83 1.89 -5.03
CA ARG A 219 7.04 1.52 -5.76
C ARG A 219 7.76 2.72 -6.39
N ALA A 220 7.01 3.70 -6.91
CA ALA A 220 7.59 4.93 -7.45
C ALA A 220 8.32 5.72 -6.36
N ILE A 221 7.77 5.76 -5.14
CA ILE A 221 8.42 6.41 -3.99
C ILE A 221 9.68 5.65 -3.59
N GLU A 222 9.61 4.33 -3.45
CA GLU A 222 10.78 3.47 -3.12
C GLU A 222 11.92 3.62 -4.15
N GLU A 223 11.57 3.71 -5.44
CA GLU A 223 12.54 3.97 -6.51
C GLU A 223 13.12 5.38 -6.39
N GLY A 224 12.28 6.39 -6.16
CA GLY A 224 12.69 7.79 -6.01
C GLY A 224 13.60 8.03 -4.81
N THR A 225 13.42 7.29 -3.71
CA THR A 225 14.28 7.39 -2.52
C THR A 225 15.65 6.75 -2.70
N ARG A 226 15.80 5.80 -3.65
CA ARG A 226 17.06 5.13 -3.97
C ARG A 226 17.74 5.68 -5.24
N ALA A 227 17.21 6.76 -5.81
CA ALA A 227 17.78 7.36 -7.00
C ALA A 227 19.21 7.86 -6.73
N VAL A 228 20.16 7.59 -7.63
CA VAL A 228 21.55 8.05 -7.47
C VAL A 228 21.61 9.57 -7.39
N ALA A 229 20.82 10.25 -8.21
CA ALA A 229 20.64 11.70 -8.22
C ALA A 229 19.40 12.11 -7.40
N TRP A 230 19.22 11.55 -6.19
CA TRP A 230 18.01 11.80 -5.39
C TRP A 230 17.82 13.29 -5.03
N GLU A 231 18.90 14.06 -4.97
CA GLU A 231 18.86 15.50 -4.67
C GLU A 231 18.14 16.31 -5.76
N THR A 232 18.33 15.93 -7.03
CA THR A 232 17.73 16.63 -8.18
C THR A 232 16.42 15.99 -8.60
N ASP A 233 16.44 14.67 -8.84
CA ASP A 233 15.38 13.96 -9.55
C ASP A 233 14.65 12.93 -8.67
N GLY A 234 15.06 12.78 -7.40
CA GLY A 234 14.46 11.83 -6.48
C GLY A 234 13.64 12.47 -5.38
N LEU A 235 13.45 11.66 -4.33
CA LEU A 235 12.57 11.93 -3.20
C LEU A 235 13.29 11.61 -1.90
N ALA A 236 12.92 12.29 -0.82
CA ALA A 236 13.30 11.91 0.54
C ALA A 236 12.09 11.34 1.27
N TYR A 237 12.33 10.52 2.29
CA TYR A 237 11.28 9.93 3.12
C TYR A 237 11.51 10.22 4.60
N ALA A 238 10.43 10.39 5.36
CA ALA A 238 10.48 10.37 6.82
C ALA A 238 9.32 9.58 7.41
N ALA A 239 9.52 9.01 8.59
CA ALA A 239 8.48 8.32 9.33
C ALA A 239 7.41 9.28 9.87
N GLY A 240 7.77 10.54 10.14
CA GLY A 240 6.85 11.57 10.62
C GLY A 240 7.51 12.94 10.77
N TYR A 241 6.72 13.94 11.15
CA TYR A 241 7.20 15.29 11.42
C TYR A 241 6.94 15.66 12.88
N ASP A 242 7.98 16.16 13.56
CA ASP A 242 7.89 16.70 14.91
C ASP A 242 7.57 18.20 14.85
N GLU A 243 6.35 18.55 15.25
CA GLU A 243 5.90 19.95 15.35
C GLU A 243 6.69 20.76 16.39
N THR A 244 7.12 20.13 17.48
CA THR A 244 7.82 20.82 18.59
C THR A 244 9.27 21.09 18.22
N GLY A 245 9.94 20.07 17.68
CA GLY A 245 11.33 20.16 17.23
C GLY A 245 11.50 20.74 15.82
N LYS A 246 10.40 21.03 15.10
CA LYS A 246 10.36 21.45 13.70
C LYS A 246 11.24 20.58 12.78
N ARG A 247 11.24 19.27 13.00
CA ARG A 247 12.14 18.31 12.34
C ARG A 247 11.42 17.05 11.88
N TYR A 248 11.85 16.50 10.76
CA TYR A 248 11.45 15.18 10.29
C TYR A 248 12.12 14.09 11.14
N GLN A 249 11.33 13.11 11.57
CA GLN A 249 11.75 11.95 12.33
C GLN A 249 11.96 10.75 11.40
N GLY A 250 13.02 9.98 11.62
CA GLY A 250 13.33 8.83 10.76
C GLY A 250 13.60 9.22 9.32
N LEU A 251 14.31 10.34 9.10
CA LEU A 251 14.68 10.82 7.77
C LEU A 251 15.58 9.80 7.06
N ARG A 252 15.17 9.39 5.86
CA ARG A 252 15.86 8.43 4.98
C ARG A 252 16.25 9.15 3.69
N LEU A 253 17.55 9.17 3.38
CA LEU A 253 18.12 9.84 2.21
C LEU A 253 18.94 8.82 1.42
N ASN A 254 18.67 8.64 0.14
CA ASN A 254 19.35 7.65 -0.71
C ASN A 254 19.37 6.22 -0.12
N GLU A 255 18.33 5.86 0.63
CA GLU A 255 18.21 4.58 1.29
C GLU A 255 17.06 3.78 0.69
N THR A 256 17.17 2.44 0.76
CA THR A 256 16.05 1.57 0.41
C THR A 256 15.00 1.66 1.51
N VAL A 257 13.84 2.21 1.17
CA VAL A 257 12.64 2.18 2.00
C VAL A 257 11.76 1.05 1.47
N VAL A 258 11.11 0.31 2.37
CA VAL A 258 10.06 -0.63 2.02
C VAL A 258 8.78 -0.08 2.59
N LEU A 259 7.83 0.27 1.72
CA LEU A 259 6.56 0.85 2.10
C LEU A 259 5.48 -0.24 2.06
N ASP A 260 4.78 -0.41 3.17
CA ASP A 260 3.54 -1.18 3.21
C ASP A 260 2.34 -0.24 3.42
N ARG A 261 1.11 -0.76 3.28
CA ARG A 261 -0.11 0.04 3.50
C ARG A 261 -0.33 0.45 4.97
N THR A 262 0.47 -0.07 5.90
CA THR A 262 0.32 0.12 7.35
C THR A 262 1.24 1.22 7.89
N MET A 263 2.39 1.43 7.24
CA MET A 263 3.46 2.35 7.62
C MET A 263 3.64 3.42 6.53
N LEU A 264 2.63 4.28 6.37
CA LEU A 264 2.65 5.38 5.43
C LEU A 264 3.27 6.62 6.11
N GLY A 265 4.50 6.96 5.71
CA GLY A 265 5.22 8.13 6.21
C GLY A 265 4.97 9.39 5.37
N LEU A 266 5.96 10.27 5.36
CA LEU A 266 5.98 11.53 4.61
C LEU A 266 6.98 11.42 3.45
N VAL A 267 6.54 11.82 2.26
CA VAL A 267 7.42 12.12 1.14
C VAL A 267 7.85 13.58 1.27
N ILE A 268 9.14 13.84 1.21
CA ILE A 268 9.73 15.15 1.45
C ILE A 268 10.50 15.58 0.21
N HIS A 269 10.36 16.86 -0.11
CA HIS A 269 11.17 17.48 -1.15
C HIS A 269 12.67 17.49 -0.73
N PRO A 270 13.60 17.06 -1.60
CA PRO A 270 15.02 16.96 -1.27
C PRO A 270 15.64 18.22 -0.66
N ASP A 271 15.32 19.43 -1.14
CA ASP A 271 15.78 20.70 -0.54
C ASP A 271 15.57 20.79 0.98
N VAL A 272 14.38 20.40 1.45
CA VAL A 272 14.02 20.49 2.87
C VAL A 272 14.73 19.40 3.66
N ALA A 273 14.80 18.20 3.08
CA ALA A 273 15.51 17.07 3.65
C ALA A 273 17.02 17.35 3.82
N LEU A 274 17.66 17.95 2.81
CA LEU A 274 19.06 18.37 2.82
C LEU A 274 19.32 19.47 3.85
N THR A 275 18.40 20.44 3.96
CA THR A 275 18.50 21.52 4.94
C THR A 275 18.54 20.95 6.36
N GLN A 276 17.65 20.01 6.68
CA GLN A 276 17.68 19.34 7.98
C GLN A 276 18.91 18.46 8.17
N HIS A 277 19.33 17.72 7.15
CA HIS A 277 20.50 16.85 7.23
C HIS A 277 21.78 17.66 7.53
N ARG A 278 21.96 18.80 6.86
CA ARG A 278 23.07 19.73 7.12
C ARG A 278 22.97 20.43 8.48
N ALA A 279 21.76 20.71 8.95
CA ALA A 279 21.52 21.31 10.26
C ALA A 279 21.65 20.32 11.42
N THR A 280 21.64 19.01 11.14
CA THR A 280 21.93 17.98 12.13
C THR A 280 23.45 17.81 12.20
N PRO A 281 24.15 18.34 13.23
CA PRO A 281 25.57 18.05 13.37
C PRO A 281 25.73 16.54 13.47
N SER A 282 26.55 15.98 12.59
CA SER A 282 27.08 14.64 12.78
C SER A 282 27.72 14.63 14.15
N VAL A 283 27.10 13.96 15.13
CA VAL A 283 27.78 13.66 16.38
C VAL A 283 28.99 12.83 15.95
N PRO A 284 30.23 13.31 16.10
CA PRO A 284 31.38 12.46 15.86
C PRO A 284 31.20 11.28 16.81
N LEU A 285 31.26 10.07 16.29
CA LEU A 285 31.54 8.91 17.12
C LEU A 285 32.78 9.28 17.93
N VAL A 286 32.58 9.57 19.23
CA VAL A 286 33.68 9.80 20.15
C VAL A 286 34.53 8.55 20.06
N PRO A 287 35.81 8.62 19.62
CA PRO A 287 36.69 7.49 19.72
C PRO A 287 36.76 7.14 21.20
N VAL A 288 36.35 5.93 21.55
CA VAL A 288 36.58 5.41 22.89
C VAL A 288 38.09 5.20 22.97
N ASP A 289 38.82 6.18 23.48
CA ASP A 289 40.24 6.04 23.83
C ASP A 289 40.35 4.92 24.87
N PRO A 290 41.08 3.83 24.60
CA PRO A 290 41.31 2.80 25.58
C PRO A 290 42.59 3.15 26.32
N LEU A 291 42.53 3.88 27.43
CA LEU A 291 43.58 3.84 28.47
C LEU A 291 43.17 4.64 29.72
N GLY A 292 42.63 3.91 30.70
CA GLY A 292 42.72 4.29 32.10
C GLY A 292 43.67 3.34 32.82
N GLY A 293 44.64 3.86 33.56
CA GLY A 293 45.26 3.14 34.68
C GLY A 293 46.79 2.99 34.62
N SER A 294 47.47 3.97 35.20
CA SER A 294 48.92 4.11 35.38
C SER A 294 49.59 3.06 36.29
N GLY A 295 50.83 2.66 35.93
CA GLY A 295 51.97 2.73 36.86
C GLY A 295 52.65 1.43 37.31
N ARG A 296 53.79 1.07 36.71
CA ARG A 296 55.10 0.90 37.39
C ARG A 296 56.21 0.46 36.41
N THR A 297 57.42 0.96 36.69
CA THR A 297 58.71 0.85 36.00
C THR A 297 59.18 -0.60 35.75
N PRO A 298 60.12 -0.82 34.80
CA PRO A 298 61.52 -0.94 35.21
C PRO A 298 62.56 -0.30 34.27
N GLU A 299 63.70 0.03 34.88
CA GLU A 299 64.95 0.50 34.27
C GLU A 299 65.64 -0.57 33.39
N THR A 300 66.17 -0.09 32.28
CA THR A 300 67.54 -0.27 31.72
C THR A 300 68.23 -1.65 31.76
N VAL A 301 68.76 -2.08 30.60
CA VAL A 301 70.20 -2.41 30.34
C VAL A 301 70.34 -3.35 29.13
N THR A 302 70.90 -2.76 28.06
CA THR A 302 71.98 -3.27 27.20
C THR A 302 71.74 -4.32 26.11
N SER A 303 72.10 -3.87 24.90
CA SER A 303 72.47 -4.60 23.69
C SER A 303 73.77 -5.39 23.87
N GLY A 304 73.79 -6.65 23.43
CA GLY A 304 75.00 -7.46 23.32
C GLY A 304 74.74 -8.67 22.44
N GLY A 305 75.26 -8.63 21.22
CA GLY A 305 75.06 -9.68 20.22
C GLY A 305 75.87 -10.95 20.45
N GLY A 306 75.73 -11.89 19.51
CA GLY A 306 76.65 -13.02 19.39
C GLY A 306 76.00 -14.34 19.03
N THR A 307 75.79 -14.53 17.72
CA THR A 307 76.14 -15.74 16.93
C THR A 307 75.85 -17.16 17.44
N THR A 308 75.17 -17.89 16.53
CA THR A 308 75.34 -19.31 16.17
C THR A 308 75.12 -20.39 17.22
N ALA A 309 74.11 -21.24 16.98
CA ALA A 309 74.34 -22.58 16.43
C ALA A 309 73.00 -23.30 16.20
N VAL A 310 72.80 -23.79 14.98
CA VAL A 310 71.87 -24.88 14.70
C VAL A 310 72.66 -26.18 14.85
N PRO A 311 72.12 -27.18 15.54
CA PRO A 311 71.88 -28.48 14.90
C PRO A 311 70.43 -28.91 15.19
N GLY A 312 69.68 -29.45 14.24
CA GLY A 312 69.91 -30.78 13.70
C GLY A 312 68.98 -31.79 14.42
N PRO A 313 68.36 -32.73 13.70
CA PRO A 313 67.01 -33.23 13.98
C PRO A 313 66.98 -34.49 14.85
N GLY A 314 65.89 -34.73 15.58
CA GLY A 314 65.75 -35.91 16.43
C GLY A 314 64.31 -36.24 16.77
N SER A 315 63.80 -37.27 16.11
CA SER A 315 62.52 -37.96 16.31
C SER A 315 62.24 -38.35 17.78
N GLY A 316 60.97 -38.28 18.18
CA GLY A 316 60.49 -38.89 19.42
C GLY A 316 59.05 -38.49 19.73
N GLY A 317 58.08 -39.23 19.19
CA GLY A 317 56.66 -39.00 19.45
C GLY A 317 56.31 -39.22 20.93
N THR A 318 55.50 -38.31 21.48
CA THR A 318 54.61 -38.62 22.60
C THR A 318 53.39 -37.69 22.50
N THR A 319 52.21 -38.28 22.56
CA THR A 319 50.88 -37.68 22.52
C THR A 319 50.73 -36.44 23.41
N PRO A 320 50.11 -35.34 22.94
CA PRO A 320 49.72 -34.25 23.81
C PRO A 320 48.54 -34.65 24.71
N PRO A 321 48.52 -34.24 25.98
CA PRO A 321 47.38 -34.45 26.85
C PRO A 321 46.22 -33.51 26.44
N VAL A 322 45.03 -34.08 26.35
CA VAL A 322 43.77 -33.34 26.18
C VAL A 322 43.58 -32.43 27.39
N THR A 323 43.76 -31.13 27.20
CA THR A 323 43.38 -30.13 28.21
C THR A 323 41.89 -29.89 28.08
N VAL A 324 41.11 -30.44 29.01
CA VAL A 324 39.66 -30.22 29.12
C VAL A 324 39.41 -28.78 29.55
N VAL A 325 38.92 -27.95 28.63
CA VAL A 325 38.41 -26.61 28.95
C VAL A 325 37.09 -26.77 29.70
N LYS A 326 37.06 -26.35 30.96
CA LYS A 326 35.85 -26.30 31.81
C LYS A 326 34.87 -25.28 31.20
N PRO A 327 33.63 -25.65 30.81
CA PRO A 327 32.69 -24.69 30.21
C PRO A 327 32.28 -23.62 31.23
N ALA A 328 32.31 -22.35 30.81
CA ALA A 328 31.80 -21.24 31.61
C ALA A 328 30.31 -21.44 31.99
N PRO A 329 29.88 -20.97 33.17
CA PRO A 329 28.50 -21.15 33.62
C PRO A 329 27.53 -20.46 32.66
N LYS A 330 26.63 -21.24 32.06
CA LYS A 330 25.62 -20.75 31.13
C LYS A 330 24.55 -19.96 31.89
N LYS A 331 24.23 -18.73 31.46
CA LYS A 331 23.10 -17.96 32.00
C LYS A 331 21.79 -18.61 31.57
N ARG A 332 20.91 -18.95 32.52
CA ARG A 332 19.70 -19.76 32.28
C ARG A 332 18.39 -18.98 32.36
N ARG A 333 18.40 -17.74 32.87
CA ARG A 333 17.19 -16.93 33.09
C ARG A 333 17.49 -15.45 32.89
N TYR A 334 16.59 -14.75 32.20
CA TYR A 334 16.56 -13.28 32.09
C TYR A 334 15.41 -12.74 32.95
N HIS A 335 15.62 -11.60 33.60
CA HIS A 335 14.59 -10.83 34.30
C HIS A 335 14.88 -9.34 34.10
N GLY A 336 13.85 -8.53 33.94
CA GLY A 336 13.98 -7.09 33.79
C GLY A 336 12.62 -6.41 33.84
N SER A 337 12.60 -5.19 34.38
CA SER A 337 11.43 -4.32 34.43
C SER A 337 11.82 -2.95 33.88
N VAL A 338 10.84 -2.24 33.32
CA VAL A 338 11.02 -0.88 32.80
C VAL A 338 9.80 -0.06 33.16
N THR A 339 10.02 1.13 33.70
CA THR A 339 8.95 2.08 34.00
C THR A 339 8.55 2.79 32.70
N ILE A 340 7.26 2.74 32.39
CA ILE A 340 6.68 3.31 31.18
C ILE A 340 5.92 4.60 31.54
N ASP A 341 6.05 5.64 30.71
CA ASP A 341 5.31 6.89 30.82
C ASP A 341 3.82 6.62 30.54
N PRO A 342 2.91 6.82 31.52
CA PRO A 342 1.49 6.53 31.37
C PRO A 342 0.82 7.43 30.33
N ALA A 343 1.41 8.57 29.95
CA ALA A 343 0.91 9.42 28.88
C ALA A 343 1.26 8.88 27.47
N ARG A 344 2.27 7.99 27.37
CA ARG A 344 2.73 7.40 26.10
C ARG A 344 3.08 5.91 26.25
N PRO A 345 2.13 5.06 26.67
CA PRO A 345 2.43 3.67 27.00
C PRO A 345 2.69 2.80 25.77
N ILE A 346 2.01 3.08 24.65
CA ILE A 346 2.06 2.25 23.44
C ILE A 346 3.44 2.30 22.76
N PRO A 347 4.03 3.48 22.45
CA PRO A 347 5.33 3.52 21.78
C PRO A 347 6.47 2.90 22.59
N GLN A 348 6.42 3.04 23.92
CA GLN A 348 7.44 2.47 24.80
C GLN A 348 7.29 0.95 24.95
N ALA A 349 6.05 0.44 25.08
CA ALA A 349 5.80 -1.00 25.07
C ALA A 349 6.19 -1.65 23.73
N SER A 350 5.93 -0.98 22.60
CA SER A 350 6.38 -1.41 21.28
C SER A 350 7.90 -1.52 21.19
N LYS A 351 8.63 -0.53 21.70
CA LYS A 351 10.10 -0.57 21.73
C LYS A 351 10.62 -1.74 22.57
N VAL A 352 10.03 -2.02 23.73
CA VAL A 352 10.38 -3.18 24.58
C VAL A 352 10.08 -4.50 23.86
N ALA A 353 8.99 -4.54 23.09
CA ALA A 353 8.63 -5.70 22.29
C ALA A 353 9.66 -5.97 21.17
N GLU A 354 10.08 -4.93 20.44
CA GLU A 354 11.02 -5.02 19.32
C GLU A 354 12.46 -5.30 19.77
N GLU A 355 12.93 -4.66 20.84
CA GLU A 355 14.34 -4.75 21.24
C GLU A 355 14.61 -5.92 22.19
N VAL A 356 13.66 -6.27 23.08
CA VAL A 356 13.89 -7.26 24.14
C VAL A 356 13.07 -8.52 23.92
N ILE A 357 11.75 -8.41 23.73
CA ILE A 357 10.87 -9.60 23.62
C ILE A 357 11.18 -10.38 22.33
N ALA A 358 11.30 -9.70 21.18
CA ALA A 358 11.63 -10.33 19.90
C ALA A 358 13.00 -11.03 19.93
N LEU A 359 13.99 -10.43 20.60
CA LEU A 359 15.32 -11.02 20.76
C LEU A 359 15.29 -12.27 21.65
N LEU A 360 14.54 -12.25 22.75
CA LEU A 360 14.40 -13.42 23.63
C LEU A 360 13.59 -14.54 22.95
N HIS A 361 12.54 -14.19 22.22
CA HIS A 361 11.71 -15.15 21.49
C HIS A 361 12.50 -15.85 20.38
N SER A 362 13.27 -15.10 19.58
CA SER A 362 14.11 -15.66 18.51
C SER A 362 15.24 -16.57 19.02
N SER A 363 15.63 -16.45 20.30
CA SER A 363 16.58 -17.37 20.94
C SER A 363 15.99 -18.71 21.40
N GLY A 364 14.67 -18.92 21.20
CA GLY A 364 13.96 -20.13 21.64
C GLY A 364 13.62 -20.16 23.14
N ALA A 365 13.72 -19.02 23.84
CA ALA A 365 13.34 -18.92 25.23
C ALA A 365 11.81 -18.92 25.38
N LYS A 366 11.29 -19.60 26.41
CA LYS A 366 9.89 -19.42 26.83
C LYS A 366 9.76 -18.05 27.49
N VAL A 367 9.11 -17.11 26.80
CA VAL A 367 8.91 -15.74 27.28
C VAL A 367 7.52 -15.59 27.87
N THR A 368 7.43 -15.06 29.08
CA THR A 368 6.18 -14.63 29.72
C THR A 368 6.27 -13.13 29.94
N VAL A 369 5.22 -12.40 29.55
CA VAL A 369 5.13 -10.94 29.68
C VAL A 369 3.97 -10.63 30.62
N THR A 370 4.25 -9.86 31.66
CA THR A 370 3.26 -9.40 32.63
C THR A 370 3.29 -7.88 32.63
N ILE A 371 2.11 -7.25 32.62
CA ILE A 371 1.96 -5.81 32.73
C ILE A 371 1.51 -5.52 34.15
N GLU A 372 2.32 -4.77 34.90
CA GLU A 372 2.01 -4.32 36.25
C GLU A 372 1.63 -2.84 36.21
N ILE A 373 0.50 -2.49 36.83
CA ILE A 373 -0.03 -1.12 36.87
C ILE A 373 -0.12 -0.72 38.33
N ALA A 374 0.70 0.25 38.75
CA ALA A 374 0.68 0.82 40.09
C ALA A 374 0.24 2.29 40.03
N ALA A 375 -0.65 2.69 40.93
CA ALA A 375 -1.11 4.06 41.05
C ALA A 375 -1.30 4.41 42.53
N ASP A 376 -0.63 5.48 42.97
CA ASP A 376 -0.73 5.97 44.35
C ASP A 376 -1.76 7.10 44.44
N PHE A 377 -2.70 6.98 45.38
CA PHE A 377 -3.71 7.99 45.67
C PHE A 377 -3.49 8.55 47.08
N ALA A 378 -2.83 9.71 47.18
CA ALA A 378 -2.46 10.31 48.46
C ALA A 378 -3.64 10.56 49.42
N ASP A 379 -4.81 10.89 48.87
CA ASP A 379 -6.04 11.18 49.63
C ASP A 379 -7.11 10.06 49.51
N GLY A 380 -6.72 8.90 48.98
CA GLY A 380 -7.63 7.81 48.62
C GLY A 380 -8.23 7.95 47.22
N ALA A 381 -8.55 6.81 46.59
CA ALA A 381 -9.13 6.79 45.25
C ALA A 381 -10.66 7.10 45.32
N PRO A 382 -11.19 8.02 44.49
CA PRO A 382 -12.63 8.28 44.47
C PRO A 382 -13.44 7.04 44.11
N ASP A 383 -14.58 6.81 44.77
CA ASP A 383 -15.43 5.61 44.56
C ASP A 383 -15.78 5.34 43.09
N GLN A 384 -15.98 6.41 42.30
CA GLN A 384 -16.26 6.29 40.87
C GLN A 384 -15.07 5.71 40.09
N ILE A 385 -13.84 6.08 40.46
CA ILE A 385 -12.61 5.55 39.85
C ILE A 385 -12.39 4.10 40.29
N VAL A 386 -12.56 3.81 41.58
CA VAL A 386 -12.46 2.44 42.12
C VAL A 386 -13.41 1.51 41.37
N ARG A 387 -14.67 1.90 41.23
CA ARG A 387 -15.67 1.11 40.52
C ARG A 387 -15.33 0.92 39.04
N ALA A 388 -14.94 1.99 38.34
CA ALA A 388 -14.63 1.93 36.92
C ALA A 388 -13.39 1.06 36.63
N VAL A 389 -12.34 1.16 37.44
CA VAL A 389 -11.11 0.37 37.27
C VAL A 389 -11.36 -1.11 37.58
N LEU A 390 -12.13 -1.44 38.64
CA LEU A 390 -12.48 -2.83 38.94
C LEU A 390 -13.39 -3.47 37.86
N GLU A 391 -14.32 -2.70 37.30
CA GLU A 391 -15.18 -3.18 36.20
C GLU A 391 -14.38 -3.44 34.92
N ASN A 392 -13.51 -2.50 34.55
CA ASN A 392 -12.62 -2.65 33.40
C ASN A 392 -11.62 -3.79 33.58
N GLY A 393 -11.05 -3.97 34.78
CA GLY A 393 -10.15 -5.08 35.11
C GLY A 393 -10.82 -6.45 34.91
N ARG A 394 -12.10 -6.59 35.34
CA ARG A 394 -12.89 -7.79 35.09
C ARG A 394 -13.16 -8.02 33.60
N ALA A 395 -13.55 -6.97 32.87
CA ALA A 395 -13.81 -7.05 31.44
C ALA A 395 -12.56 -7.45 30.64
N LEU A 396 -11.40 -6.96 31.06
CA LEU A 396 -10.09 -7.25 30.46
C LEU A 396 -9.42 -8.51 31.03
N ARG A 397 -10.07 -9.21 31.97
CA ARG A 397 -9.63 -10.47 32.58
C ARG A 397 -8.25 -10.39 33.24
N PHE A 398 -8.03 -9.37 34.06
CA PHE A 398 -6.80 -9.28 34.87
C PHE A 398 -6.72 -10.51 35.80
N ASP A 399 -5.56 -11.16 35.83
CA ASP A 399 -5.33 -12.35 36.66
C ASP A 399 -5.35 -12.02 38.16
N ASP A 400 -4.86 -10.82 38.54
CA ASP A 400 -4.88 -10.27 39.89
C ASP A 400 -5.07 -8.74 39.80
N SER A 401 -6.04 -8.18 40.55
CA SER A 401 -6.32 -6.74 40.58
C SER A 401 -7.20 -6.36 41.77
N GLY A 402 -6.88 -5.25 42.43
CA GLY A 402 -7.62 -4.72 43.58
C GLY A 402 -7.11 -3.35 44.00
N PHE A 403 -7.90 -2.64 44.83
CA PHE A 403 -7.41 -1.50 45.60
C PHE A 403 -7.12 -2.01 47.02
N GLU A 404 -5.96 -1.67 47.56
CA GLU A 404 -5.61 -2.00 48.94
C GLU A 404 -6.11 -0.90 49.87
N GLU A 405 -6.75 -1.27 50.99
CA GLU A 405 -7.06 -0.35 52.07
C GLU A 405 -5.77 -0.04 52.85
N SER A 406 -5.68 1.17 53.42
CA SER A 406 -4.50 1.64 54.16
C SER A 406 -4.22 0.84 55.44
#